data_AF-A0A5B6V803-F1
#
_entry.id   AF-A0A5B6V803-F1
#
_cell.length_a   1.000
_cell.length_b   1.000
_cell.length_c   1.000
_cell.angle_alpha   90.00
_cell.angle_beta   90.00
_cell.angle_gamma   90.00
#
_symmetry.space_group_name_H-M   'P 1'
#
loop_
_entity.id
_entity.type
_entity.pdbx_description
1 polymer ?
#
loop_
_entity_poly.entity_id
_entity_poly.type
_entity_poly.pdbx_seq_one_letter_code
_entity_poly.pdbx_strand_id
1 'polypeptide(L)'
;MDSAAFQEEIDSFFESAPPLKDSAKITDKLNQFIQFDSPSGEVKGRRVVCVTSGGTTVPLEQRCVRYIDNFSSGNRGAASTEYFIKAGYKVEHKIQSASGPLDMRLMQVPKMLSVLRTEWTPKAFCISFKLETDSKILLEKATMALKKYKMHAVVANELLTRKEVVTVVTDNGNISVHRDKTWAGSDVEDPLIELLVNRHSTYIKDPST
;
A
#
# COMPACT_ATOMS: atom_id res chain seq x y z
N MET A 1 -23.06 5.49 2.80
CA MET A 1 -22.64 5.79 4.18
C MET A 1 -22.79 7.28 4.35
N ASP A 2 -23.38 7.71 5.46
CA ASP A 2 -23.38 9.12 5.83
C ASP A 2 -21.94 9.62 5.93
N SER A 3 -21.63 10.75 5.27
CA SER A 3 -20.29 11.32 5.25
C SER A 3 -19.81 11.67 6.66
N ALA A 4 -20.74 12.06 7.55
CA ALA A 4 -20.42 12.39 8.93
C ALA A 4 -20.01 11.14 9.73
N ALA A 5 -20.77 10.05 9.61
CA ALA A 5 -20.46 8.80 10.30
C ALA A 5 -19.14 8.18 9.84
N PHE A 6 -18.78 8.32 8.55
CA PHE A 6 -17.49 7.86 8.05
C PHE A 6 -16.32 8.71 8.56
N GLN A 7 -16.51 10.03 8.69
CA GLN A 7 -15.50 10.92 9.26
C GLN A 7 -15.27 10.62 10.74
N GLU A 8 -16.32 10.39 11.51
CA GLU A 8 -16.24 10.01 12.92
C GLU A 8 -15.48 8.68 13.12
N GLU A 9 -15.69 7.69 12.23
CA GLU A 9 -14.94 6.43 12.23
C GLU A 9 -13.44 6.65 11.98
N ILE A 10 -13.09 7.58 11.08
CA ILE A 10 -11.70 7.93 10.77
C ILE A 10 -11.04 8.63 11.95
N ASP A 11 -11.71 9.61 12.54
CA ASP A 11 -11.19 10.39 13.67
C ASP A 11 -10.98 9.46 14.87
N SER A 12 -11.96 8.59 15.15
CA SER A 12 -11.85 7.54 16.17
C SER A 12 -10.67 6.59 15.93
N PHE A 13 -10.40 6.22 14.68
CA PHE A 13 -9.24 5.39 14.33
C PHE A 13 -7.92 6.10 14.62
N PHE A 14 -7.78 7.39 14.27
CA PHE A 14 -6.55 8.14 14.53
C PHE A 14 -6.35 8.46 16.01
N GLU A 15 -7.42 8.74 16.75
CA GLU A 15 -7.37 8.98 18.19
C GLU A 15 -7.00 7.73 18.98
N SER A 16 -7.47 6.55 18.53
CA SER A 16 -7.15 5.27 19.17
C SER A 16 -5.79 4.70 18.76
N ALA A 17 -5.23 5.14 17.64
CA ALA A 17 -3.91 4.71 17.19
C ALA A 17 -2.78 5.45 17.93
N PRO A 18 -1.69 4.76 18.31
CA PRO A 18 -0.53 5.43 18.90
C PRO A 18 0.07 6.42 17.89
N PRO A 19 0.51 7.62 18.34
CA PRO A 19 1.08 8.61 17.45
C PRO A 19 2.33 8.09 16.77
N LEU A 20 2.54 8.51 15.52
CA LEU A 20 3.73 8.16 14.76
C LEU A 20 4.98 8.69 15.49
N LYS A 21 5.90 7.79 15.82
CA LYS A 21 7.21 8.16 16.38
C LYS A 21 7.95 9.06 15.40
N ASP A 22 8.61 10.08 15.92
CA ASP A 22 9.39 11.06 15.14
C ASP A 22 8.59 11.81 14.06
N SER A 23 7.28 11.98 14.23
CA SER A 23 6.40 12.64 13.25
C SER A 23 6.91 14.00 12.78
N ALA A 24 7.32 14.88 13.71
CA ALA A 24 7.87 16.20 13.38
C ALA A 24 9.09 16.10 12.46
N LYS A 25 10.04 15.22 12.79
CA LYS A 25 11.26 15.02 11.99
C LYS A 25 10.97 14.43 10.62
N ILE A 26 9.99 13.55 10.50
CA ILE A 26 9.54 12.99 9.23
C ILE A 26 8.90 14.09 8.37
N THR A 27 8.03 14.91 8.97
CA THR A 27 7.39 16.05 8.30
C THR A 27 8.43 17.05 7.80
N ASP A 28 9.42 17.40 8.61
CA ASP A 28 10.48 18.33 8.21
C ASP A 28 11.27 17.82 7.01
N LYS A 29 11.67 16.53 7.03
CA LYS A 29 12.37 15.90 5.91
C LYS A 29 11.52 15.85 4.64
N LEU A 30 10.22 15.58 4.77
CA LEU A 30 9.31 15.54 3.63
C LEU A 30 9.14 16.93 3.02
N ASN A 31 8.99 17.95 3.85
CA ASN A 31 8.87 19.34 3.40
C ASN A 31 10.14 19.80 2.67
N GLN A 32 11.33 19.46 3.20
CA GLN A 32 12.61 19.75 2.53
C GLN A 32 12.71 19.06 1.16
N PHE A 33 12.29 17.79 1.07
CA PHE A 33 12.27 17.06 -0.19
C PHE A 33 11.32 17.69 -1.22
N ILE A 34 10.09 18.01 -0.82
CA ILE A 34 9.09 18.62 -1.71
C ILE A 34 9.53 20.02 -2.17
N GLN A 35 10.13 20.82 -1.27
CA GLN A 35 10.65 22.15 -1.62
C GLN A 35 11.78 22.09 -2.63
N PHE A 36 12.66 21.08 -2.53
CA PHE A 36 13.76 20.89 -3.48
C PHE A 36 13.28 20.65 -4.92
N ASP A 37 12.15 19.95 -5.07
CA ASP A 37 11.58 19.61 -6.38
C ASP A 37 10.49 20.60 -6.86
N SER A 38 10.21 21.64 -6.05
CA SER A 38 9.23 22.67 -6.38
C SER A 38 9.73 23.59 -7.51
N PRO A 39 8.84 24.05 -8.41
CA PRO A 39 9.23 24.92 -9.51
C PRO A 39 9.79 26.25 -8.98
N SER A 40 11.05 26.54 -9.33
CA SER A 40 11.70 27.83 -9.07
C SER A 40 12.04 28.50 -10.40
N GLY A 41 11.33 29.58 -10.74
CA GLY A 41 11.53 30.33 -11.98
C GLY A 41 10.91 29.66 -13.22
N GLU A 42 11.64 29.66 -14.35
CA GLU A 42 11.18 29.10 -15.65
C GLU A 42 11.28 27.56 -15.74
N VAL A 43 11.84 26.90 -14.72
CA VAL A 43 12.03 25.45 -14.72
C VAL A 43 10.74 24.76 -14.25
N LYS A 44 10.16 23.91 -15.11
CA LYS A 44 9.04 23.03 -14.73
C LYS A 44 9.47 22.13 -13.56
N GLY A 45 8.66 22.11 -12.50
CA GLY A 45 8.86 21.24 -11.34
C GLY A 45 8.93 19.75 -11.74
N ARG A 46 9.65 18.96 -10.94
CA ARG A 46 9.82 17.52 -11.21
C ARG A 46 8.54 16.75 -10.82
N ARG A 47 8.30 15.62 -11.47
CA ARG A 47 7.22 14.70 -11.08
C ARG A 47 7.64 13.94 -9.83
N VAL A 48 6.78 13.93 -8.82
CA VAL A 48 6.99 13.21 -7.55
C VAL A 48 5.99 12.07 -7.44
N VAL A 49 6.45 10.91 -6.95
CA VAL A 49 5.60 9.75 -6.67
C VAL A 49 5.83 9.28 -5.24
N CYS A 50 4.74 9.04 -4.51
CA CYS A 50 4.78 8.38 -3.21
C CYS A 50 4.48 6.90 -3.40
N VAL A 51 5.45 6.04 -3.07
CA VAL A 51 5.31 4.58 -3.18
C VAL A 51 5.20 4.00 -1.78
N THR A 52 4.10 3.30 -1.52
CA THR A 52 3.98 2.46 -0.31
C THR A 52 4.37 1.03 -0.67
N SER A 53 5.19 0.39 0.16
CA SER A 53 5.69 -0.96 -0.10
C SER A 53 5.85 -1.73 1.22
N GLY A 54 5.68 -3.05 1.14
CA GLY A 54 5.74 -3.95 2.29
C GLY A 54 4.38 -4.28 2.91
N GLY A 55 4.36 -5.34 3.72
CA GLY A 55 3.23 -5.70 4.55
C GLY A 55 3.12 -4.80 5.76
N THR A 56 1.90 -4.54 6.22
CA THR A 56 1.67 -3.97 7.54
C THR A 56 1.56 -5.08 8.57
N THR A 57 2.14 -4.86 9.74
CA THR A 57 2.00 -5.77 10.88
C THR A 57 1.07 -5.17 11.93
N VAL A 58 0.25 -6.01 12.55
CA VAL A 58 -0.60 -5.63 13.70
C VAL A 58 -0.16 -6.45 14.90
N PRO A 59 0.41 -5.82 15.95
CA PRO A 59 0.84 -6.53 17.14
C PRO A 59 -0.36 -7.10 17.90
N LEU A 60 -0.20 -8.30 18.47
CA LEU A 60 -1.22 -8.93 19.31
C LEU A 60 -1.06 -8.54 20.79
N GLU A 61 0.09 -7.97 21.18
CA GLU A 61 0.40 -7.52 22.54
C GLU A 61 1.09 -6.15 22.55
N GLN A 62 0.96 -5.39 23.65
CA GLN A 62 1.66 -4.10 23.83
C GLN A 62 3.19 -4.24 23.77
N ARG A 63 3.72 -5.32 24.35
CA ARG A 63 5.11 -5.76 24.17
C ARG A 63 5.11 -6.83 23.09
N CYS A 64 5.05 -6.39 21.84
CA CYS A 64 4.80 -7.25 20.70
C CYS A 64 5.81 -8.40 20.61
N VAL A 65 5.34 -9.63 20.79
CA VAL A 65 6.08 -10.86 20.49
C VAL A 65 5.43 -11.59 19.31
N ARG A 66 4.11 -11.42 19.12
CA ARG A 66 3.37 -11.97 17.99
C ARG A 66 2.57 -10.88 17.29
N TYR A 67 2.41 -11.03 15.98
CA TYR A 67 1.73 -10.07 15.13
C TYR A 67 1.05 -10.78 13.95
N ILE A 68 0.02 -10.15 13.39
CA ILE A 68 -0.57 -10.51 12.10
C ILE A 68 0.17 -9.72 11.03
N ASP A 69 0.64 -10.38 9.98
CA ASP A 69 1.35 -9.75 8.85
C ASP A 69 0.58 -9.99 7.55
N ASN A 70 0.43 -8.94 6.75
CA ASN A 70 0.01 -9.07 5.36
C ASN A 70 1.21 -9.46 4.51
N PHE A 71 1.35 -10.77 4.24
CA PHE A 71 2.54 -11.37 3.62
C PHE A 71 3.08 -10.58 2.42
N SER A 72 4.23 -9.95 2.62
CA SER A 72 5.11 -9.41 1.58
C SER A 72 6.54 -9.88 1.88
N SER A 73 6.86 -11.08 1.37
CA SER A 73 8.12 -11.84 1.45
C SER A 73 8.78 -12.14 2.82
N GLY A 74 8.36 -11.56 3.95
CA GLY A 74 8.31 -12.14 5.33
C GLY A 74 9.49 -12.91 5.97
N ASN A 75 10.56 -13.30 5.27
CA ASN A 75 11.58 -14.27 5.72
C ASN A 75 12.41 -13.79 6.91
N ARG A 76 12.42 -12.48 7.19
CA ARG A 76 13.24 -11.90 8.25
C ARG A 76 12.64 -12.06 9.65
N GLY A 77 11.32 -12.14 9.82
CA GLY A 77 10.69 -12.21 11.15
C GLY A 77 10.92 -13.54 11.86
N ALA A 78 10.69 -14.64 11.15
CA ALA A 78 10.93 -15.99 11.65
C ALA A 78 12.43 -16.23 11.91
N ALA A 79 13.29 -15.88 10.95
CA ALA A 79 14.74 -16.01 11.10
C ALA A 79 15.31 -15.17 12.25
N SER A 80 14.88 -13.90 12.39
CA SER A 80 15.37 -13.02 13.47
C SER A 80 14.98 -13.55 14.85
N THR A 81 13.78 -14.12 14.98
CA THR A 81 13.32 -14.73 16.24
C THR A 81 14.18 -15.94 16.62
N GLU A 82 14.56 -16.78 15.66
CA GLU A 82 15.49 -17.89 15.89
C GLU A 82 16.91 -17.42 16.26
N TYR A 83 17.41 -16.34 15.66
CA TYR A 83 18.72 -15.75 15.98
C TYR A 83 18.75 -15.10 17.38
N PHE A 84 17.68 -14.40 17.80
CA PHE A 84 17.63 -13.78 19.12
C PHE A 84 17.59 -14.82 20.26
N ILE A 85 16.90 -15.95 20.06
CA ILE A 85 16.90 -17.06 21.02
C ILE A 85 18.28 -17.71 21.12
N LYS A 86 18.99 -17.91 20.00
CA LYS A 86 20.36 -18.45 19.98
C LYS A 86 21.39 -17.51 20.62
N ALA A 87 21.14 -16.21 20.64
CA ALA A 87 22.03 -15.19 21.22
C ALA A 87 21.81 -14.96 22.74
N GLY A 88 21.00 -15.79 23.41
CA GLY A 88 20.80 -15.71 24.87
C GLY A 88 19.84 -14.62 25.34
N TYR A 89 19.07 -14.01 24.43
CA TYR A 89 18.07 -13.00 24.78
C TYR A 89 16.82 -13.65 25.38
N LYS A 90 16.39 -13.15 26.54
CA LYS A 90 15.15 -13.60 27.20
C LYS A 90 13.94 -12.97 26.51
N VAL A 91 13.13 -13.78 25.86
CA VAL A 91 11.82 -13.36 25.34
C VAL A 91 10.79 -13.52 26.46
N GLU A 92 10.40 -12.43 27.12
CA GLU A 92 9.28 -12.45 28.07
C GLU A 92 8.00 -11.89 27.44
N HIS A 93 6.88 -12.57 27.75
CA HIS A 93 5.48 -12.35 27.32
C HIS A 93 5.05 -13.06 26.02
N LYS A 94 4.83 -14.38 26.14
CA LYS A 94 4.17 -15.27 25.18
C LYS A 94 2.72 -15.54 25.66
N ILE A 95 1.71 -15.52 24.78
CA ILE A 95 0.39 -16.11 25.07
C ILE A 95 0.64 -17.58 25.35
N GLN A 96 0.23 -18.00 26.54
CA GLN A 96 0.49 -19.35 27.03
C GLN A 96 -0.36 -20.33 26.24
N SER A 97 0.28 -21.30 25.58
CA SER A 97 -0.38 -22.37 24.82
C SER A 97 -1.13 -23.36 25.71
N ALA A 98 -0.99 -23.25 27.04
CA ALA A 98 -1.65 -24.09 28.03
C ALA A 98 -3.09 -23.66 28.34
N SER A 99 -3.54 -22.50 27.84
CA SER A 99 -4.84 -21.91 28.20
C SER A 99 -6.02 -22.36 27.33
N GLY A 100 -5.86 -23.41 26.53
CA GLY A 100 -6.89 -23.87 25.59
C GLY A 100 -6.91 -23.09 24.27
N PRO A 101 -7.98 -23.23 23.45
CA PRO A 101 -8.07 -22.57 22.15
C PRO A 101 -8.08 -21.04 22.29
N LEU A 102 -7.41 -20.35 21.36
CA LEU A 102 -7.32 -18.89 21.33
C LEU A 102 -8.39 -18.31 20.39
N ASP A 103 -9.37 -17.62 20.96
CA ASP A 103 -10.34 -16.85 20.19
C ASP A 103 -9.81 -15.43 19.93
N MET A 104 -9.60 -15.09 18.65
CA MET A 104 -9.20 -13.75 18.23
C MET A 104 -10.38 -13.01 17.59
N ARG A 105 -10.70 -11.83 18.13
CA ARG A 105 -11.66 -10.90 17.52
C ARG A 105 -10.90 -9.76 16.87
N LEU A 106 -10.98 -9.66 15.55
CA LEU A 106 -10.35 -8.58 14.78
C LEU A 106 -11.42 -7.57 14.38
N MET A 107 -11.15 -6.29 14.65
CA MET A 107 -11.97 -5.20 14.14
C MET A 107 -11.53 -4.84 12.72
N GLN A 108 -12.51 -4.48 11.89
CA GLN A 108 -12.20 -3.98 10.55
C GLN A 108 -11.56 -2.60 10.65
N VAL A 109 -10.44 -2.38 9.96
CA VAL A 109 -9.85 -1.06 9.82
C VAL A 109 -10.61 -0.23 8.78
N PRO A 110 -10.80 1.08 9.01
CA PRO A 110 -11.43 1.96 8.04
C PRO A 110 -10.68 1.94 6.70
N LYS A 111 -11.42 2.02 5.59
CA LYS A 111 -10.83 1.97 4.24
C LYS A 111 -10.38 3.37 3.80
N MET A 112 -9.16 3.73 4.20
CA MET A 112 -8.56 5.07 4.00
C MET A 112 -8.33 5.48 2.54
N LEU A 113 -8.36 4.54 1.59
CA LEU A 113 -8.14 4.83 0.17
C LEU A 113 -9.14 5.84 -0.40
N SER A 114 -10.39 5.84 0.07
CA SER A 114 -11.38 6.84 -0.36
C SER A 114 -10.97 8.25 0.11
N VAL A 115 -10.57 8.37 1.37
CA VAL A 115 -10.15 9.64 1.99
C VAL A 115 -8.91 10.19 1.31
N LEU A 116 -7.93 9.32 1.04
CA LEU A 116 -6.72 9.67 0.30
C LEU A 116 -7.08 10.31 -1.05
N ARG A 117 -8.04 9.70 -1.76
CA ARG A 117 -8.44 10.13 -3.10
C ARG A 117 -9.30 11.39 -3.11
N THR A 118 -10.23 11.57 -2.16
CA THR A 118 -11.20 12.67 -2.20
C THR A 118 -10.77 13.87 -1.37
N GLU A 119 -10.15 13.65 -0.21
CA GLU A 119 -9.85 14.71 0.76
C GLU A 119 -8.37 15.08 0.74
N TRP A 120 -7.47 14.10 0.91
CA TRP A 120 -6.06 14.41 1.15
C TRP A 120 -5.29 14.77 -0.12
N THR A 121 -5.60 14.10 -1.23
CA THR A 121 -4.86 14.27 -2.50
C THR A 121 -5.77 14.29 -3.74
N PRO A 122 -6.80 15.15 -3.79
CA PRO A 122 -7.79 15.16 -4.88
C PRO A 122 -7.19 15.37 -6.27
N LYS A 123 -6.10 16.15 -6.35
CA LYS A 123 -5.39 16.48 -7.59
C LYS A 123 -4.29 15.47 -7.99
N ALA A 124 -4.02 14.48 -7.14
CA ALA A 124 -2.95 13.52 -7.38
C ALA A 124 -3.41 12.34 -8.23
N PHE A 125 -2.55 11.86 -9.13
CA PHE A 125 -2.79 10.64 -9.89
C PHE A 125 -2.65 9.39 -8.98
N CYS A 126 -3.78 8.96 -8.40
CA CYS A 126 -3.83 7.83 -7.49
C CYS A 126 -3.91 6.46 -8.21
N ILE A 127 -3.00 5.56 -7.85
CA ILE A 127 -2.92 4.17 -8.32
C ILE A 127 -2.95 3.27 -7.09
N SER A 128 -3.73 2.19 -7.14
CA SER A 128 -3.73 1.18 -6.08
C SER A 128 -3.34 -0.19 -6.61
N PHE A 129 -2.92 -1.08 -5.71
CA PHE A 129 -2.54 -2.46 -6.07
C PHE A 129 -3.55 -3.44 -5.48
N LYS A 130 -3.86 -4.49 -6.24
CA LYS A 130 -4.71 -5.60 -5.82
C LYS A 130 -3.97 -6.91 -6.09
N LEU A 131 -3.75 -7.70 -5.04
CA LEU A 131 -3.14 -9.03 -5.11
C LEU A 131 -4.19 -10.06 -4.74
N GLU A 132 -4.35 -11.10 -5.55
CA GLU A 132 -5.21 -12.25 -5.26
C GLU A 132 -4.49 -13.55 -5.64
N THR A 133 -4.99 -14.68 -5.15
CA THR A 133 -4.51 -16.02 -5.54
C THR A 133 -5.42 -16.69 -6.58
N ASP A 134 -6.66 -16.20 -6.74
CA ASP A 134 -7.61 -16.69 -7.73
C ASP A 134 -7.84 -15.62 -8.80
N SER A 135 -7.43 -15.93 -10.02
CA SER A 135 -7.58 -15.04 -11.18
C SER A 135 -9.05 -14.76 -11.54
N LYS A 136 -9.99 -15.64 -11.17
CA LYS A 136 -11.42 -15.47 -11.45
C LYS A 136 -12.03 -14.29 -10.69
N ILE A 137 -11.56 -14.03 -9.47
CA ILE A 137 -12.06 -12.94 -8.61
C ILE A 137 -11.20 -11.68 -8.69
N LEU A 138 -9.97 -11.79 -9.19
CA LEU A 138 -8.99 -10.69 -9.20
C LEU A 138 -9.51 -9.45 -9.94
N LEU A 139 -9.99 -9.64 -11.18
CA LEU A 139 -10.46 -8.52 -12.00
C LEU A 139 -11.74 -7.90 -11.45
N GLU A 140 -12.64 -8.73 -10.91
CA GLU A 140 -13.87 -8.25 -10.27
C GLU A 140 -13.53 -7.38 -9.05
N LYS A 141 -12.66 -7.87 -8.16
CA LYS A 141 -12.20 -7.13 -6.98
C LYS A 141 -11.41 -5.88 -7.33
N ALA A 142 -10.60 -5.91 -8.39
CA ALA A 142 -9.89 -4.75 -8.88
C ALA A 142 -10.87 -3.68 -9.42
N THR A 143 -11.87 -4.09 -10.21
CA THR A 143 -12.91 -3.21 -10.74
C THR A 143 -13.77 -2.61 -9.61
N MET A 144 -14.14 -3.43 -8.62
CA MET A 144 -14.86 -2.95 -7.44
C MET A 144 -14.02 -1.92 -6.66
N ALA A 145 -12.72 -2.16 -6.49
CA ALA A 145 -11.82 -1.22 -5.82
C ALA A 145 -11.66 0.09 -6.61
N LEU A 146 -11.51 0.01 -7.93
CA LEU A 146 -11.44 1.17 -8.83
C LEU A 146 -12.65 2.08 -8.61
N LYS A 147 -13.86 1.53 -8.73
CA LYS A 147 -15.12 2.27 -8.58
C LYS A 147 -15.35 2.77 -7.16
N LYS A 148 -15.14 1.91 -6.17
CA LYS A 148 -15.38 2.23 -4.75
C LYS A 148 -14.49 3.37 -4.26
N TYR A 149 -13.21 3.36 -4.64
CA TYR A 149 -12.23 4.33 -4.17
C TYR A 149 -11.91 5.43 -5.19
N LYS A 150 -12.59 5.44 -6.35
CA LYS A 150 -12.40 6.41 -7.44
C LYS A 150 -10.93 6.53 -7.88
N MET A 151 -10.22 5.41 -7.90
CA MET A 151 -8.81 5.37 -8.31
C MET A 151 -8.70 5.57 -9.81
N HIS A 152 -7.59 6.12 -10.30
CA HIS A 152 -7.37 6.23 -11.74
C HIS A 152 -6.93 4.92 -12.37
N ALA A 153 -6.25 4.07 -11.59
CA ALA A 153 -5.85 2.75 -12.00
C ALA A 153 -5.76 1.80 -10.81
N VAL A 154 -6.05 0.53 -11.05
CA VAL A 154 -5.76 -0.58 -10.13
C VAL A 154 -4.83 -1.56 -10.83
N VAL A 155 -3.61 -1.74 -10.31
CA VAL A 155 -2.70 -2.78 -10.77
C VAL A 155 -3.08 -4.07 -10.09
N ALA A 156 -3.70 -4.97 -10.84
CA ALA A 156 -4.20 -6.25 -10.39
C ALA A 156 -3.18 -7.34 -10.73
N ASN A 157 -2.81 -8.15 -9.74
CA ASN A 157 -1.79 -9.16 -9.90
C ASN A 157 -2.17 -10.48 -9.23
N GLU A 158 -1.89 -11.61 -9.87
CA GLU A 158 -2.07 -12.92 -9.27
C GLU A 158 -0.76 -13.38 -8.62
N LEU A 159 -0.83 -13.92 -7.40
CA LEU A 159 0.35 -14.21 -6.57
C LEU A 159 1.43 -15.04 -7.28
N LEU A 160 1.02 -16.04 -8.07
CA LEU A 160 1.91 -16.97 -8.75
C LEU A 160 2.56 -16.38 -9.99
N THR A 161 1.86 -15.50 -10.70
CA THR A 161 2.31 -14.90 -11.96
C THR A 161 2.77 -13.46 -11.80
N ARG A 162 2.86 -12.97 -10.55
CA ARG A 162 3.08 -11.55 -10.23
C ARG A 162 4.33 -10.90 -10.82
N LYS A 163 5.35 -11.71 -11.14
CA LYS A 163 6.60 -11.26 -11.76
C LYS A 163 6.58 -11.31 -13.30
N GLU A 164 5.55 -11.94 -13.87
CA GLU A 164 5.49 -12.29 -15.28
C GLU A 164 4.41 -11.49 -16.02
N VAL A 165 3.27 -11.24 -15.37
CA VAL A 165 2.16 -10.48 -15.94
C VAL A 165 1.42 -9.75 -14.85
N VAL A 166 1.03 -8.51 -15.12
CA VAL A 166 0.10 -7.72 -14.30
C VAL A 166 -1.03 -7.18 -15.18
N THR A 167 -2.21 -6.95 -14.62
CA THR A 167 -3.33 -6.31 -15.33
C THR A 167 -3.62 -4.93 -14.75
N VAL A 168 -3.49 -3.89 -15.55
CA VAL A 168 -3.87 -2.53 -15.17
C VAL A 168 -5.34 -2.30 -15.53
N VAL A 169 -6.18 -2.19 -14.50
CA VAL A 169 -7.63 -1.97 -14.59
C VAL A 169 -7.92 -0.47 -14.51
N THR A 170 -8.66 0.06 -15.49
CA THR A 170 -9.06 1.48 -15.58
C THR A 170 -10.51 1.60 -16.07
N ASP A 171 -11.11 2.79 -15.99
CA ASP A 171 -12.46 3.02 -16.52
C ASP A 171 -12.54 2.84 -18.05
N ASN A 172 -11.40 2.99 -18.74
CA ASN A 172 -11.29 2.80 -20.19
C ASN A 172 -10.98 1.33 -20.58
N GLY A 173 -11.01 0.40 -19.62
CA GLY A 173 -10.73 -1.01 -19.83
C GLY A 173 -9.43 -1.49 -19.18
N ASN A 174 -9.11 -2.75 -19.46
CA ASN A 174 -8.03 -3.49 -18.82
C ASN A 174 -6.86 -3.68 -19.80
N ILE A 175 -5.64 -3.50 -19.31
CA ILE A 175 -4.41 -3.71 -20.09
C ILE A 175 -3.54 -4.73 -19.37
N SER A 176 -3.25 -5.86 -20.01
CA SER A 176 -2.26 -6.82 -19.52
C SER A 176 -0.86 -6.35 -19.91
N VAL A 177 0.02 -6.27 -18.93
CA VAL A 177 1.44 -5.91 -19.08
C VAL A 177 2.26 -7.13 -18.76
N HIS A 178 3.13 -7.53 -19.69
CA HIS A 178 3.95 -8.72 -19.59
C HIS A 178 5.42 -8.36 -19.41
N ARG A 179 6.13 -9.15 -18.61
CA ARG A 179 7.58 -9.11 -18.52
C ARG A 179 8.21 -9.41 -19.88
N ASP A 180 9.23 -8.64 -20.24
CA ASP A 180 10.01 -8.89 -21.46
C ASP A 180 10.91 -10.12 -21.29
N LYS A 181 10.58 -11.23 -21.95
CA LYS A 181 11.35 -12.47 -21.81
C LYS A 181 12.65 -12.50 -22.64
N THR A 182 12.97 -11.46 -23.39
CA THR A 182 14.17 -11.42 -24.23
C THR A 182 15.46 -11.21 -23.42
N TRP A 183 15.37 -10.62 -22.22
CA TRP A 183 16.49 -10.37 -21.32
C TRP A 183 16.27 -11.01 -19.96
N ALA A 184 17.22 -11.81 -19.47
CA ALA A 184 17.07 -12.55 -18.21
C ALA A 184 16.91 -11.66 -16.95
N GLY A 185 17.34 -10.39 -17.04
CA GLY A 185 17.25 -9.40 -15.96
C GLY A 185 16.08 -8.43 -16.07
N SER A 186 15.16 -8.61 -17.04
CA SER A 186 13.96 -7.78 -17.14
C SER A 186 13.01 -8.03 -15.98
N ASP A 187 12.25 -7.01 -15.62
CA ASP A 187 11.17 -7.10 -14.64
C ASP A 187 9.85 -6.63 -15.28
N VAL A 188 8.70 -7.12 -14.77
CA VAL A 188 7.38 -6.68 -15.27
C VAL A 188 7.13 -5.21 -14.95
N GLU A 189 7.85 -4.68 -13.96
CA GLU A 189 7.83 -3.29 -13.54
C GLU A 189 8.28 -2.33 -14.66
N ASP A 190 9.23 -2.70 -15.53
CA ASP A 190 9.72 -1.81 -16.60
C ASP A 190 8.58 -1.34 -17.53
N PRO A 191 7.87 -2.25 -18.24
CA PRO A 191 6.75 -1.85 -19.10
C PRO A 191 5.55 -1.35 -18.29
N LEU A 192 5.39 -1.76 -17.03
CA LEU A 192 4.32 -1.26 -16.16
C LEU A 192 4.52 0.23 -15.86
N ILE A 193 5.73 0.64 -15.45
CA ILE A 193 6.04 2.02 -15.11
C ILE A 193 5.93 2.91 -16.34
N GLU A 194 6.38 2.45 -17.51
CA GLU A 194 6.19 3.17 -18.77
C GLU A 194 4.70 3.48 -19.03
N LEU A 195 3.84 2.47 -18.90
CA LEU A 195 2.39 2.64 -19.04
C LEU A 195 1.81 3.64 -18.03
N LEU A 196 2.20 3.55 -16.75
CA LEU A 196 1.69 4.43 -15.70
C LEU A 196 2.19 5.88 -15.87
N VAL A 197 3.43 6.09 -16.31
CA VAL A 197 3.98 7.41 -16.63
C VAL A 197 3.26 8.05 -17.81
N ASN A 198 2.94 7.27 -18.85
CA ASN A 198 2.17 7.76 -19.98
C ASN A 198 0.76 8.19 -19.55
N ARG A 199 0.08 7.39 -18.72
CA ARG A 199 -1.24 7.73 -18.17
C ARG A 199 -1.20 8.97 -17.27
N HIS A 200 -0.20 9.08 -16.40
CA HIS A 200 0.00 10.28 -15.59
C HIS A 200 0.25 11.52 -16.46
N SER A 201 1.00 11.38 -17.55
CA SER A 201 1.24 12.48 -18.49
C SER A 201 -0.04 12.95 -19.17
N THR A 202 -0.95 12.03 -19.50
CA THR A 202 -2.28 12.36 -20.04
C THR A 202 -3.13 13.05 -18.98
N TYR A 203 -3.14 12.53 -17.75
CA TYR A 203 -3.88 13.11 -16.62
C TYR A 203 -3.48 14.57 -16.35
N ILE A 204 -2.17 14.88 -16.33
CA ILE A 204 -1.69 16.27 -16.12
C ILE A 204 -2.16 17.22 -17.24
N LYS A 205 -2.34 16.72 -18.46
CA LYS A 205 -2.77 17.53 -19.61
C LYS A 205 -4.28 17.72 -19.68
N ASP A 206 -5.04 16.94 -18.90
CA ASP A 206 -6.50 17.00 -18.90
C ASP A 206 -6.96 18.28 -18.16
N PRO A 207 -7.62 19.23 -18.84
CA PRO A 207 -8.06 20.49 -18.25
C PRO A 207 -9.14 20.33 -17.17
N SER A 208 -9.71 19.12 -16.98
CA SER A 208 -10.67 18.81 -15.92
C SER A 208 -10.03 18.42 -14.58
N THR A 209 -8.70 18.37 -14.50
CA THR A 209 -7.91 17.90 -13.35
C THR A 209 -7.51 19.02 -12.38
#